data_AF-A0AAW9ARM2-F1
#
_entry.id   AF-A0AAW9ARM2-F1
#
_cell.length_a   1.000
_cell.length_b   1.000
_cell.length_c   1.000
_cell.angle_alpha   90.00
_cell.angle_beta   90.00
_cell.angle_gamma   90.00
#
_symmetry.space_group_name_H-M   'P 1'
#
loop_
_entity.id
_entity.type
_entity.pdbx_description
1 polymer ?
#
loop_
_entity_poly.entity_id
_entity_poly.type
_entity_poly.pdbx_seq_one_letter_code
_entity_poly.pdbx_strand_id
1 'polypeptide(L)'
;MNIQYISLMIGKGVDMSKEKQLFQSALDIIIDGVAVSAMGEGREEAGRVLLEGILPRFSHLLDDEKIEAIQSIIGMADEAESPTFKL
;
A
#
# COMPACT_ATOMS: atom_id res chain seq x y z
N MET A 1 7.12 -4.71 -12.75
CA MET A 1 7.01 -3.23 -12.76
C MET A 1 7.62 -2.74 -11.46
N ASN A 2 8.76 -2.03 -11.51
CA ASN A 2 9.49 -1.62 -10.32
C ASN A 2 8.91 -0.27 -9.90
N ILE A 3 7.82 -0.28 -9.12
CA ILE A 3 7.12 0.96 -8.81
C ILE A 3 7.95 1.73 -7.79
N GLN A 4 8.34 2.93 -8.20
CA GLN A 4 9.16 3.88 -7.45
C GLN A 4 8.42 4.51 -6.24
N TYR A 5 7.55 3.75 -5.54
CA TYR A 5 6.79 4.23 -4.37
C TYR A 5 7.67 4.64 -3.20
N ILE A 6 8.88 4.09 -3.13
CA ILE A 6 9.77 4.31 -2.00
C ILE A 6 10.18 5.80 -1.90
N SER A 7 10.16 6.56 -3.00
CA SER A 7 10.59 7.97 -2.98
C SER A 7 9.66 8.91 -2.22
N LEU A 8 8.38 8.56 -2.01
CA LEU A 8 7.47 9.41 -1.23
C LEU A 8 7.78 9.36 0.28
N MET A 9 8.45 8.28 0.73
CA MET A 9 8.73 8.02 2.14
C MET A 9 10.22 8.06 2.51
N ILE A 10 11.14 8.07 1.53
CA ILE A 10 12.58 8.21 1.77
C ILE A 10 12.95 9.69 1.92
N GLY A 11 12.75 10.21 3.12
CA GLY A 11 13.66 11.24 3.63
C GLY A 11 15.05 10.62 3.75
N LYS A 12 16.03 11.15 3.02
CA LYS A 12 17.44 10.74 3.12
C LYS A 12 17.92 10.76 4.59
N GLY A 13 18.15 9.58 5.16
CA GLY A 13 19.20 9.38 6.17
C GLY A 13 18.86 9.48 7.67
N VAL A 14 17.62 9.34 8.13
CA VAL A 14 17.28 9.56 9.55
C VAL A 14 16.49 8.38 10.13
N ASP A 15 16.95 7.90 11.29
CA ASP A 15 16.37 6.90 12.19
C ASP A 15 14.87 6.60 11.95
N MET A 16 14.60 5.46 11.31
CA MET A 16 13.24 4.97 11.11
C MET A 16 12.88 4.12 12.33
N SER A 17 11.96 4.61 13.16
CA SER A 17 11.43 3.80 14.25
C SER A 17 10.93 2.45 13.72
N LYS A 18 11.11 1.37 14.49
CA LYS A 18 10.64 0.01 14.12
C LYS A 18 9.17 -0.01 13.70
N GLU A 19 8.38 0.89 14.27
CA GLU A 19 6.96 1.06 13.96
C GLU A 19 6.72 1.63 12.56
N LYS A 20 7.51 2.63 12.12
CA LYS A 20 7.40 3.19 10.77
C LYS A 20 7.83 2.17 9.71
N GLN A 21 8.84 1.35 10.00
CA GLN A 21 9.22 0.23 9.14
C GLN A 21 8.10 -0.81 9.02
N LEU A 22 7.49 -1.17 10.16
CA LEU A 22 6.37 -2.10 10.17
C LEU A 22 5.18 -1.58 9.36
N PHE A 23 4.86 -0.29 9.48
CA PHE A 23 3.81 0.35 8.70
C PHE A 23 4.09 0.28 7.19
N GLN A 24 5.32 0.60 6.78
CA GLN A 24 5.73 0.50 5.37
C GLN A 24 5.61 -0.92 4.84
N SER A 25 6.12 -1.92 5.58
CA SER A 25 5.99 -3.32 5.17
C SER A 25 4.54 -3.78 5.07
N ALA A 26 3.66 -3.29 5.94
CA ALA A 26 2.23 -3.59 5.86
C ALA A 26 1.60 -2.98 4.59
N LEU A 27 1.94 -1.73 4.25
CA LEU A 27 1.49 -1.09 3.02
C LEU A 27 1.98 -1.82 1.77
N ASP A 28 3.27 -2.20 1.73
CA ASP A 28 3.84 -2.93 0.59
C ASP A 28 3.07 -4.23 0.34
N ILE A 29 2.78 -4.99 1.40
CA ILE A 29 2.00 -6.24 1.31
C ILE A 29 0.58 -5.98 0.80
N ILE A 30 -0.09 -4.91 1.25
CA ILE A 30 -1.44 -4.57 0.79
C ILE A 30 -1.40 -4.23 -0.70
N ILE A 31 -0.50 -3.34 -1.12
CA ILE A 31 -0.39 -2.86 -2.49
C ILE A 31 -0.01 -4.02 -3.44
N ASP A 32 0.98 -4.82 -3.08
CA ASP A 32 1.38 -5.99 -3.86
C ASP A 32 0.23 -6.99 -3.98
N GLY A 33 -0.47 -7.26 -2.88
CA GLY A 33 -1.63 -8.13 -2.85
C GLY A 33 -2.75 -7.67 -3.79
N VAL A 34 -3.05 -6.37 -3.81
CA VAL A 34 -4.03 -5.78 -4.72
C VAL A 34 -3.56 -5.93 -6.17
N ALA A 35 -2.29 -5.62 -6.46
CA ALA A 35 -1.75 -5.67 -7.82
C ALA A 35 -1.71 -7.09 -8.43
N VAL A 36 -1.38 -8.10 -7.62
CA VAL A 36 -1.12 -9.46 -8.14
C VAL A 36 -2.21 -10.48 -7.84
N SER A 37 -3.23 -10.12 -7.06
CA SER A 37 -4.34 -11.02 -6.77
C SER A 37 -5.07 -11.42 -8.06
N ALA A 38 -5.44 -12.70 -8.13
CA ALA A 38 -6.25 -13.26 -9.22
C ALA A 38 -7.77 -13.09 -8.97
N MET A 39 -8.16 -12.42 -7.89
CA MET A 39 -9.55 -12.01 -7.68
C MET A 39 -9.95 -11.03 -8.77
N GLY A 40 -10.99 -11.34 -9.54
CA GLY A 40 -11.39 -10.53 -10.70
C GLY A 40 -11.85 -9.12 -10.34
N GLU A 41 -12.84 -9.01 -9.45
CA GLU A 41 -13.42 -7.72 -8.99
C GLU A 41 -13.22 -7.54 -7.48
N GLY A 42 -13.11 -6.29 -7.03
CA GLY A 42 -13.10 -5.93 -5.61
C GLY A 42 -11.73 -5.94 -4.93
N ARG A 43 -10.62 -6.00 -5.69
CA ARG A 43 -9.27 -5.93 -5.11
C ARG A 43 -8.99 -4.57 -4.48
N GLU A 44 -9.39 -3.49 -5.14
CA GLU A 44 -9.27 -2.13 -4.59
C GLU A 44 -9.96 -2.03 -3.22
N GLU A 45 -11.23 -2.47 -3.15
CA GLU A 45 -12.03 -2.42 -1.91
C GLU A 45 -11.39 -3.28 -0.81
N ALA A 46 -10.93 -4.48 -1.14
CA ALA A 46 -10.21 -5.32 -0.19
C ALA A 46 -8.92 -4.63 0.32
N GLY A 47 -8.18 -3.95 -0.56
CA GLY A 47 -7.02 -3.15 -0.19
C GLY A 47 -7.37 -2.02 0.78
N ARG A 48 -8.46 -1.29 0.51
CA ARG A 48 -8.96 -0.21 1.39
C ARG A 48 -9.38 -0.73 2.76
N VAL A 49 -10.11 -1.84 2.82
CA VAL A 49 -10.50 -2.48 4.09
C VAL A 49 -9.27 -2.89 4.92
N LEU A 50 -8.25 -3.45 4.27
CA LEU A 50 -7.00 -3.82 4.95
C LEU A 50 -6.24 -2.59 5.46
N LEU A 51 -6.19 -1.50 4.68
CA LEU A 51 -5.61 -0.23 5.10
C LEU A 51 -6.34 0.31 6.33
N GLU A 52 -7.67 0.43 6.27
CA GLU A 52 -8.51 0.91 7.37
C GLU A 52 -8.33 0.08 8.65
N GLY A 53 -8.12 -1.23 8.52
CA GLY A 53 -7.82 -2.12 9.65
C GLY A 53 -6.50 -1.79 10.36
N ILE A 54 -5.50 -1.25 9.65
CA ILE A 54 -4.20 -0.91 10.23
C ILE A 54 -4.09 0.57 10.64
N LEU A 55 -4.87 1.47 10.05
CA LEU A 55 -4.81 2.92 10.30
C LEU A 55 -4.85 3.31 11.79
N PRO A 56 -5.73 2.75 12.65
CA PRO A 56 -5.79 3.16 14.06
C PRO A 56 -4.48 2.98 14.82
N ARG A 57 -3.66 2.01 14.41
CA ARG A 57 -2.34 1.73 15.02
C ARG A 57 -1.26 2.72 14.60
N PHE A 58 -1.41 3.34 13.44
CA PHE A 58 -0.39 4.18 12.80
C PHE A 58 -0.88 5.61 12.56
N SER A 59 -1.98 6.00 13.18
CA SER A 59 -2.63 7.31 12.98
C SER A 59 -1.71 8.49 13.33
N HIS A 60 -0.75 8.30 14.23
CA HIS A 60 0.27 9.31 14.57
C HIS A 60 1.35 9.50 13.49
N LEU A 61 1.42 8.61 12.50
CA LEU A 61 2.37 8.69 11.38
C LEU A 61 1.74 9.32 10.13
N LEU A 62 0.41 9.48 10.11
CA LEU A 62 -0.38 9.80 8.94
C LEU A 62 -1.20 11.06 9.16
N ASP A 63 -1.24 11.88 8.13
CA ASP A 63 -2.22 12.95 7.96
C ASP A 63 -3.20 12.54 6.86
N ASP A 64 -4.29 13.28 6.74
CA ASP A 64 -5.36 12.97 5.78
C ASP A 64 -4.82 12.93 4.33
N GLU A 65 -3.88 13.82 3.98
CA GLU A 65 -3.24 13.85 2.66
C GLU A 65 -2.47 12.56 2.36
N LYS A 66 -1.71 12.02 3.33
CA LYS A 66 -1.03 10.73 3.16
C LYS A 66 -2.01 9.58 3.04
N ILE A 67 -3.13 9.61 3.77
CA ILE A 67 -4.16 8.58 3.69
C ILE A 67 -4.78 8.58 2.29
N GLU A 68 -5.15 9.75 1.76
CA GLU A 68 -5.68 9.90 0.40
C GLU A 68 -4.67 9.43 -0.66
N ALA A 69 -3.38 9.76 -0.48
CA ALA A 69 -2.33 9.30 -1.36
C ALA A 69 -2.21 7.77 -1.36
N ILE A 70 -2.25 7.12 -0.19
CA ILE A 70 -2.20 5.66 -0.09
C ILE A 70 -3.44 5.01 -0.72
N GLN A 71 -4.64 5.55 -0.48
CA GLN A 71 -5.87 5.06 -1.10
C GLN A 71 -5.81 5.16 -2.63
N SER A 72 -5.26 6.27 -3.16
CA SER A 72 -5.04 6.44 -4.60
C SER A 72 -4.08 5.39 -5.16
N ILE A 73 -3.02 5.08 -4.41
CA ILE A 73 -2.05 4.04 -4.78
C ILE A 73 -2.69 2.65 -4.82
N ILE A 74 -3.58 2.34 -3.88
CA ILE A 74 -4.34 1.09 -3.88
C ILE A 74 -5.23 1.00 -5.12
N GLY A 75 -5.91 2.09 -5.51
CA GLY A 75 -6.68 2.13 -6.76
C GLY A 75 -5.80 1.88 -7.99
N MET A 76 -4.64 2.54 -8.07
CA MET A 76 -3.67 2.31 -9.15
C MET A 76 -3.13 0.87 -9.18
N ALA A 77 -3.02 0.22 -8.02
CA ALA A 77 -2.60 -1.17 -7.94
C ALA A 77 -3.66 -2.12 -8.51
N ASP A 78 -4.95 -1.85 -8.32
CA ASP A 78 -6.02 -2.64 -8.93
C ASP A 78 -6.07 -2.46 -10.45
N GLU A 79 -5.72 -1.28 -10.96
CA GLU A 79 -5.61 -1.03 -12.40
C GLU A 79 -4.42 -1.76 -13.06
N ALA A 80 -3.45 -2.23 -12.27
CA ALA A 80 -2.36 -3.03 -12.82
C ALA A 80 -2.93 -4.33 -13.39
N GLU A 81 -2.60 -4.63 -14.65
CA GLU A 81 -2.89 -5.95 -15.23
C GLU A 81 -2.31 -7.01 -14.30
N SER A 82 -3.19 -7.72 -13.59
CA SER A 82 -2.79 -8.84 -12.75
C SER A 82 -1.99 -9.79 -13.64
N PRO A 83 -0.76 -10.18 -13.27
CA PRO A 83 0.01 -11.17 -14.00
C PRO A 83 -0.74 -12.49 -13.85
N THR A 84 -1.77 -12.68 -14.67
CA THR A 84 -2.58 -13.88 -14.68
C THR A 84 -1.63 -14.99 -15.08
N PHE A 85 -1.20 -15.78 -14.12
CA PHE A 85 -0.37 -16.94 -14.40
C PHE A 85 -1.24 -17.90 -15.19
N LYS A 86 -1.03 -17.93 -16.52
CA LYS A 86 -1.65 -18.93 -17.38
C LYS A 86 -0.92 -20.24 -17.10
N LEU A 87 -1.61 -21.18 -16.44
CA LEU A 87 -1.19 -22.57 -16.31
C LEU A 87 -1.18 -23.28 -17.66
#